data_AF-A0A1G3ZMS3-F1
#
_entry.id   AF-A0A1G3ZMS3-F1
#
_cell.length_a   1.000
_cell.length_b   1.000
_cell.length_c   1.000
_cell.angle_alpha   90.00
_cell.angle_beta   90.00
_cell.angle_gamma   90.00
#
_symmetry.space_group_name_H-M   'P 1'
#
loop_
_entity.id
_entity.type
_entity.pdbx_description
1 polymer ?
#
loop_
_entity_poly.entity_id
_entity_poly.type
_entity_poly.pdbx_seq_one_letter_code
_entity_poly.pdbx_strand_id
1 'polypeptide(L)'
;MKAPAAAIHCFRRLVLALALFLAVTPAFTRPEEERREVQRHGYVFEKWVRDTFFGGYIQPDYTQKWDIPKEINKNHGGLPCNMKAIKYGTPVDMGDALRQFHVDEPFILIIAFWQQEGDKKRIVNIVAPTVTPKLYRSLWEPVTLEDLKRLDAVVKDRKLGYREARAAAQKIKSAPPFTRAIITVNPKIDEKSQRRLQCSLSFRNVFKHLAPQADPKPQEMPQLFGVSAPGPFLSPPRNLERPTAGGKP
;
A
#
# COMPACT_ATOMS: atom_id res chain seq x y z
N MET A 1 1.68 80.12 -48.27
CA MET A 1 2.84 79.70 -47.47
C MET A 1 2.39 78.72 -46.40
N LYS A 2 3.02 77.53 -46.37
CA LYS A 2 3.17 76.55 -45.28
C LYS A 2 1.93 76.04 -44.50
N ALA A 3 1.69 74.73 -44.68
CA ALA A 3 0.90 73.85 -43.82
C ALA A 3 1.53 73.62 -42.43
N PRO A 4 0.79 73.03 -41.47
CA PRO A 4 1.35 72.09 -40.51
C PRO A 4 1.06 70.64 -40.93
N ALA A 5 2.08 69.81 -40.74
CA ALA A 5 2.22 68.46 -41.23
C ALA A 5 1.40 67.43 -40.43
N ALA A 6 0.90 66.46 -41.18
CA ALA A 6 0.23 65.28 -40.73
C ALA A 6 1.20 64.25 -40.13
N ALA A 7 0.62 63.43 -39.25
CA ALA A 7 1.17 62.23 -38.67
C ALA A 7 1.65 61.21 -39.72
N ILE A 8 2.91 60.78 -39.61
CA ILE A 8 3.44 59.59 -40.30
C ILE A 8 4.51 58.95 -39.38
N HIS A 9 4.20 57.78 -38.83
CA HIS A 9 5.05 56.57 -38.95
C HIS A 9 4.27 55.37 -38.38
N CYS A 10 3.72 54.52 -39.25
CA CYS A 10 4.36 53.38 -39.94
C CYS A 10 4.48 52.14 -39.04
N PHE A 11 3.56 51.19 -39.15
CA PHE A 11 3.65 49.98 -40.00
C PHE A 11 4.68 48.95 -39.50
N ARG A 12 4.21 47.85 -38.88
CA ARG A 12 4.18 46.51 -39.49
C ARG A 12 3.78 45.43 -38.48
N ARG A 13 2.69 44.74 -38.83
CA ARG A 13 2.35 43.38 -38.39
C ARG A 13 3.36 42.40 -39.00
N LEU A 14 3.89 41.42 -38.25
CA LEU A 14 4.06 40.03 -38.72
C LEU A 14 4.48 39.07 -37.58
N VAL A 15 3.60 38.11 -37.31
CA VAL A 15 3.82 36.67 -36.98
C VAL A 15 5.24 36.24 -36.62
N LEU A 16 5.41 35.63 -35.43
CA LEU A 16 6.17 34.38 -35.30
C LEU A 16 5.80 33.65 -33.99
N ALA A 17 5.13 32.52 -34.14
CA ALA A 17 5.00 31.50 -33.12
C ALA A 17 6.38 30.87 -32.87
N LEU A 18 6.83 30.81 -31.62
CA LEU A 18 7.96 29.98 -31.23
C LEU A 18 7.53 29.13 -30.04
N ALA A 19 7.11 27.90 -30.35
CA ALA A 19 7.13 26.80 -29.41
C ALA A 19 8.60 26.51 -29.08
N LEU A 20 8.97 26.47 -27.79
CA LEU A 20 10.12 25.69 -27.37
C LEU A 20 10.02 25.29 -25.88
N PHE A 21 9.64 24.03 -25.70
CA PHE A 21 10.12 23.10 -24.68
C PHE A 21 10.05 23.50 -23.21
N LEU A 22 8.90 23.21 -22.61
CA LEU A 22 8.84 22.70 -21.23
C LEU A 22 9.67 21.41 -21.15
N ALA A 23 10.92 21.51 -20.72
CA ALA A 23 11.69 20.37 -20.26
C ALA A 23 11.05 19.84 -18.97
N VAL A 24 10.00 19.02 -19.11
CA VAL A 24 9.53 18.14 -18.04
C VAL A 24 10.63 17.11 -17.86
N THR A 25 11.51 17.35 -16.89
CA THR A 25 12.41 16.33 -16.40
C THR A 25 11.57 15.12 -16.01
N PRO A 26 11.78 13.93 -16.60
CA PRO A 26 11.11 12.74 -16.11
C PRO A 26 11.66 12.49 -14.72
N ALA A 27 10.88 12.84 -13.70
CA ALA A 27 11.05 12.25 -12.40
C ALA A 27 11.13 10.74 -12.64
N PHE A 28 12.22 10.10 -12.21
CA PHE A 28 12.44 8.67 -12.32
C PHE A 28 11.32 7.89 -11.60
N THR A 29 10.16 7.80 -12.24
CA THR A 29 9.09 6.87 -11.95
C THR A 29 9.43 5.61 -12.73
N ARG A 30 9.64 4.51 -12.02
CA ARG A 30 9.78 3.19 -12.65
C ARG A 30 8.65 2.96 -13.67
N PRO A 31 8.92 2.35 -14.84
CA PRO A 31 7.91 2.07 -15.85
C PRO A 31 6.68 1.37 -15.24
N GLU A 32 5.49 1.66 -15.79
CA GLU A 32 4.24 1.06 -15.33
C GLU A 32 4.27 -0.47 -15.36
N GLU A 33 4.99 -1.04 -16.34
CA GLU A 33 5.22 -2.49 -16.47
C GLU A 33 6.00 -3.07 -15.29
N GLU A 34 7.00 -2.35 -14.78
CA GLU A 34 7.78 -2.76 -13.60
C GLU A 34 6.93 -2.66 -12.32
N ARG A 35 6.00 -1.69 -12.23
CA ARG A 35 5.00 -1.62 -11.15
C ARG A 35 4.00 -2.77 -11.23
N ARG A 36 3.55 -3.13 -12.44
CA ARG A 36 2.67 -4.29 -12.71
C ARG A 36 3.36 -5.60 -12.35
N GLU A 37 4.64 -5.76 -12.65
CA GLU A 37 5.41 -6.96 -12.33
C GLU A 37 5.61 -7.14 -10.81
N VAL A 38 5.95 -6.06 -10.10
CA VAL A 38 6.19 -6.07 -8.63
C VAL A 38 4.93 -6.48 -7.83
N GLN A 39 3.73 -6.34 -8.41
CA GLN A 39 2.45 -6.66 -7.77
C GLN A 39 1.68 -7.82 -8.43
N ARG A 40 2.22 -8.45 -9.48
CA ARG A 40 1.51 -9.45 -10.29
C ARG A 40 0.95 -10.61 -9.46
N HIS A 41 1.68 -11.05 -8.44
CA HIS A 41 1.26 -12.12 -7.54
C HIS A 41 0.08 -11.74 -6.65
N GLY A 42 0.07 -10.51 -6.12
CA GLY A 42 -1.09 -10.00 -5.40
C GLY A 42 -2.30 -9.90 -6.32
N TYR A 43 -2.08 -9.40 -7.54
CA TYR A 43 -3.14 -9.31 -8.55
C TYR A 43 -3.71 -10.68 -8.97
N VAL A 44 -2.88 -11.71 -9.14
CA VAL A 44 -3.35 -13.07 -9.48
C VAL A 44 -4.23 -13.62 -8.36
N PHE A 45 -3.80 -13.49 -7.10
CA PHE A 45 -4.60 -13.91 -5.96
C PHE A 45 -5.91 -13.12 -5.86
N GLU A 46 -5.84 -11.79 -5.91
CA GLU A 46 -7.02 -10.91 -5.85
C GLU A 46 -7.99 -11.17 -7.00
N LYS A 47 -7.50 -11.45 -8.21
CA LYS A 47 -8.34 -11.83 -9.35
C LYS A 47 -9.04 -13.17 -9.09
N TRP A 48 -8.31 -14.19 -8.64
CA TRP A 48 -8.90 -15.48 -8.29
C TRP A 48 -10.01 -15.31 -7.24
N VAL A 49 -9.75 -14.59 -6.15
CA VAL A 49 -10.75 -14.34 -5.11
C VAL A 49 -12.00 -13.64 -5.69
N ARG A 50 -11.81 -12.61 -6.52
CA ARG A 50 -12.91 -11.85 -7.13
C ARG A 50 -13.75 -12.71 -8.07
N ASP A 51 -13.10 -13.46 -8.96
CA ASP A 51 -13.77 -14.30 -9.94
C ASP A 51 -14.50 -15.47 -9.29
N THR A 52 -13.90 -16.10 -8.28
CA THR A 52 -14.45 -17.31 -7.65
C THR A 52 -15.57 -17.00 -6.66
N PHE A 53 -15.47 -15.92 -5.87
CA PHE A 53 -16.39 -15.69 -4.75
C PHE A 53 -17.26 -14.44 -4.89
N PHE A 54 -16.87 -13.49 -5.75
CA PHE A 54 -17.46 -12.15 -5.79
C PHE A 54 -17.91 -11.73 -7.19
N GLY A 55 -18.29 -12.71 -8.03
CA GLY A 55 -18.88 -12.47 -9.35
C GLY A 55 -17.97 -11.71 -10.32
N GLY A 56 -16.64 -11.81 -10.14
CA GLY A 56 -15.67 -11.09 -10.96
C GLY A 56 -15.62 -9.59 -10.69
N TYR A 57 -16.03 -9.14 -9.49
CA TYR A 57 -16.05 -7.71 -9.14
C TYR A 57 -14.76 -6.98 -9.53
N ILE A 58 -14.91 -5.85 -10.22
CA ILE A 58 -13.82 -4.95 -10.57
C ILE A 58 -14.03 -3.66 -9.80
N GLN A 59 -13.00 -3.27 -9.05
CA GLN A 59 -13.03 -2.04 -8.26
C GLN A 59 -13.14 -0.84 -9.22
N PRO A 60 -14.13 0.05 -9.06
CA PRO A 60 -14.27 1.23 -9.91
C PRO A 60 -13.25 2.32 -9.56
N ASP A 61 -12.82 2.37 -8.29
CA ASP A 61 -11.87 3.35 -7.78
C ASP A 61 -10.85 2.69 -6.87
N TYR A 62 -9.57 3.02 -7.07
CA TYR A 62 -8.46 2.57 -6.25
C TYR A 62 -8.46 3.18 -4.83
N THR A 63 -9.22 4.25 -4.59
CA THR A 63 -9.29 4.90 -3.28
C THR A 63 -10.33 4.30 -2.33
N GLN A 64 -11.19 3.40 -2.83
CA GLN A 64 -12.27 2.80 -2.04
C GLN A 64 -11.75 2.15 -0.74
N LYS A 65 -12.61 2.10 0.28
CA LYS A 65 -12.24 1.62 1.62
C LYS A 65 -11.94 0.12 1.65
N TRP A 66 -12.72 -0.66 0.91
CA TRP A 66 -12.73 -2.12 0.95
C TRP A 66 -12.40 -2.71 -0.39
N ASP A 67 -11.68 -3.84 -0.40
CA ASP A 67 -11.36 -4.49 -1.67
C ASP A 67 -12.61 -5.10 -2.32
N ILE A 68 -13.51 -5.61 -1.47
CA ILE A 68 -14.86 -6.05 -1.81
C ILE A 68 -15.84 -5.33 -0.86
N PRO A 69 -16.73 -4.45 -1.36
CA PRO A 69 -17.80 -3.87 -0.56
C PRO A 69 -18.81 -4.92 -0.07
N LYS A 70 -19.52 -4.62 1.02
CA LYS A 70 -20.50 -5.54 1.62
C LYS A 70 -21.64 -5.91 0.65
N GLU A 71 -22.01 -4.98 -0.22
CA GLU A 71 -23.06 -5.13 -1.22
C GLU A 71 -22.71 -6.19 -2.27
N ILE A 72 -21.42 -6.45 -2.46
CA ILE A 72 -20.89 -7.47 -3.37
C ILE A 72 -20.77 -8.82 -2.67
N ASN A 73 -20.38 -8.84 -1.38
CA ASN A 73 -20.23 -10.07 -0.62
C ASN A 73 -21.58 -10.66 -0.14
N LYS A 74 -22.35 -11.23 -1.07
CA LYS A 74 -23.67 -11.80 -0.77
C LYS A 74 -23.61 -13.17 -0.09
N ASN A 75 -22.55 -13.94 -0.34
CA ASN A 75 -22.51 -15.37 0.01
C ASN A 75 -21.57 -15.72 1.18
N HIS A 76 -20.76 -14.76 1.65
CA HIS A 76 -19.77 -14.99 2.69
C HIS A 76 -19.93 -13.99 3.84
N GLY A 77 -21.15 -13.94 4.40
CA GLY A 77 -21.45 -13.20 5.62
C GLY A 77 -21.93 -11.76 5.45
N GLY A 78 -22.05 -11.23 4.22
CA GLY A 78 -22.55 -9.86 4.03
C GLY A 78 -21.63 -8.77 4.56
N LEU A 79 -20.34 -9.09 4.76
CA LEU A 79 -19.34 -8.18 5.33
C LEU A 79 -18.41 -7.66 4.22
N PRO A 80 -17.90 -6.43 4.34
CA PRO A 80 -16.85 -5.98 3.44
C PRO A 80 -15.58 -6.81 3.65
N CYS A 81 -14.78 -6.96 2.58
CA CYS A 81 -13.53 -7.72 2.63
C CYS A 81 -12.32 -6.83 2.31
N ASN A 82 -11.21 -7.11 2.98
CA ASN A 82 -9.88 -6.65 2.58
C ASN A 82 -9.00 -7.85 2.26
N MET A 83 -8.24 -7.79 1.17
CA MET A 83 -7.39 -8.87 0.68
C MET A 83 -5.92 -8.52 0.81
N LYS A 84 -5.11 -9.53 1.14
CA LYS A 84 -3.65 -9.44 1.25
C LYS A 84 -3.01 -10.72 0.73
N ALA A 85 -2.01 -10.57 -0.15
CA ALA A 85 -1.14 -11.65 -0.58
C ALA A 85 0.30 -11.35 -0.11
N ILE A 86 0.77 -12.10 0.89
CA ILE A 86 1.96 -11.76 1.67
C ILE A 86 2.95 -12.94 1.66
N LYS A 87 4.26 -12.66 1.75
CA LYS A 87 5.25 -13.73 1.87
C LYS A 87 5.04 -14.49 3.19
N TYR A 88 5.04 -15.81 3.14
CA TYR A 88 4.92 -16.67 4.31
C TYR A 88 5.95 -16.31 5.39
N GLY A 89 5.49 -16.18 6.64
CA GLY A 89 6.31 -15.79 7.78
C GLY A 89 6.61 -14.30 7.91
N THR A 90 6.17 -13.45 6.98
CA THR A 90 6.40 -11.99 7.05
C THR A 90 5.17 -11.22 7.57
N PRO A 91 5.34 -9.98 8.08
CA PRO A 91 4.23 -9.15 8.50
C PRO A 91 3.23 -8.86 7.37
N VAL A 92 1.95 -8.79 7.71
CA VAL A 92 0.86 -8.40 6.82
C VAL A 92 0.77 -6.88 6.80
N ASP A 93 1.12 -6.26 5.69
CA ASP A 93 0.99 -4.82 5.48
C ASP A 93 -0.50 -4.44 5.35
N MET A 94 -0.99 -3.50 6.16
CA MET A 94 -2.41 -3.12 6.21
C MET A 94 -2.70 -1.75 5.58
N GLY A 95 -1.68 -1.07 5.04
CA GLY A 95 -1.83 0.23 4.40
C GLY A 95 -1.69 1.40 5.38
N ASP A 96 -2.40 2.50 5.10
CA ASP A 96 -2.29 3.76 5.85
C ASP A 96 -2.78 3.61 7.31
N ALA A 97 -1.96 4.00 8.28
CA ALA A 97 -2.25 3.78 9.69
C ALA A 97 -3.46 4.57 10.20
N LEU A 98 -3.66 5.81 9.73
CA LEU A 98 -4.83 6.59 10.16
C LEU A 98 -6.11 6.00 9.57
N ARG A 99 -6.14 5.65 8.28
CA ARG A 99 -7.31 5.01 7.68
C ARG A 99 -7.66 3.70 8.39
N GLN A 100 -6.66 2.90 8.71
CA GLN A 100 -6.87 1.65 9.44
C GLN A 100 -7.39 1.91 10.86
N PHE A 101 -6.82 2.87 11.61
CA PHE A 101 -7.27 3.19 12.96
C PHE A 101 -8.77 3.56 13.04
N HIS A 102 -9.33 4.16 11.98
CA HIS A 102 -10.75 4.54 11.93
C HIS A 102 -11.69 3.42 11.46
N VAL A 103 -11.21 2.19 11.23
CA VAL A 103 -12.12 1.08 10.92
C VAL A 103 -12.98 0.75 12.15
N ASP A 104 -14.29 0.94 11.99
CA ASP A 104 -15.30 0.86 13.03
C ASP A 104 -16.45 -0.10 12.70
N GLU A 105 -16.39 -0.78 11.56
CA GLU A 105 -17.35 -1.81 11.12
C GLU A 105 -16.69 -3.20 11.05
N PRO A 106 -17.44 -4.30 11.24
CA PRO A 106 -16.91 -5.64 11.05
C PRO A 106 -16.54 -5.88 9.58
N PHE A 107 -15.48 -6.65 9.36
CA PHE A 107 -14.99 -6.97 8.01
C PHE A 107 -14.30 -8.34 7.98
N ILE A 108 -14.10 -8.88 6.78
CA ILE A 108 -13.30 -10.09 6.56
C ILE A 108 -11.92 -9.69 6.08
N LEU A 109 -10.87 -10.14 6.77
CA LEU A 109 -9.49 -9.97 6.31
C LEU A 109 -9.02 -11.26 5.64
N ILE A 110 -9.04 -11.31 4.31
CA ILE A 110 -8.58 -12.45 3.53
C ILE A 110 -7.06 -12.33 3.34
N ILE A 111 -6.31 -13.27 3.89
CA ILE A 111 -4.84 -13.28 3.84
C ILE A 111 -4.38 -14.58 3.21
N ALA A 112 -3.70 -14.48 2.06
CA ALA A 112 -2.94 -15.57 1.49
C ALA A 112 -1.45 -15.39 1.77
N PHE A 113 -0.81 -16.46 2.22
CA PHE A 113 0.62 -16.54 2.41
C PHE A 113 1.26 -17.34 1.28
N TRP A 114 2.28 -16.78 0.64
CA TRP A 114 2.99 -17.42 -0.46
C TRP A 114 4.45 -17.74 -0.13
N GLN A 115 4.99 -18.81 -0.72
CA GLN A 115 6.41 -19.12 -0.75
C GLN A 115 6.96 -18.97 -2.16
N GLN A 116 8.24 -18.60 -2.28
CA GLN A 116 8.94 -18.53 -3.55
C GLN A 116 9.56 -19.90 -3.83
N GLU A 117 9.27 -20.47 -4.99
CA GLU A 117 9.77 -21.76 -5.47
C GLU A 117 10.34 -21.55 -6.88
N GLY A 118 11.65 -21.33 -6.97
CA GLY A 118 12.29 -20.91 -8.22
C GLY A 118 11.69 -19.61 -8.76
N ASP A 119 11.16 -19.66 -9.98
CA ASP A 119 10.49 -18.55 -10.68
C ASP A 119 8.99 -18.46 -10.37
N LYS A 120 8.45 -19.35 -9.54
CA LYS A 120 7.04 -19.40 -9.18
C LYS A 120 6.81 -18.99 -7.74
N LYS A 121 5.59 -18.54 -7.47
CA LYS A 121 5.07 -18.39 -6.12
C LYS A 121 3.91 -19.34 -5.94
N ARG A 122 3.95 -20.08 -4.83
CA ARG A 122 2.90 -20.99 -4.41
C ARG A 122 2.19 -20.41 -3.19
N ILE A 123 0.87 -20.35 -3.21
CA ILE A 123 0.10 -20.09 -2.00
C ILE A 123 0.21 -21.32 -1.11
N VAL A 124 0.59 -21.13 0.15
CA VAL A 124 0.82 -22.21 1.11
C VAL A 124 -0.05 -22.11 2.35
N ASN A 125 -0.78 -21.01 2.56
CA ASN A 125 -1.72 -20.90 3.66
C ASN A 125 -2.72 -19.78 3.32
N ILE A 126 -3.99 -19.97 3.65
CA ILE A 126 -5.02 -18.93 3.53
C ILE A 126 -5.81 -18.88 4.83
N VAL A 127 -6.04 -17.68 5.35
CA VAL A 127 -6.99 -17.43 6.44
C VAL A 127 -7.94 -16.29 6.05
N ALA A 128 -9.19 -16.36 6.50
CA ALA A 128 -10.19 -15.32 6.28
C ALA A 128 -10.96 -15.00 7.58
N PRO A 129 -10.28 -14.54 8.64
CA PRO A 129 -10.95 -14.18 9.89
C PRO A 129 -11.96 -13.05 9.68
N THR A 130 -13.10 -13.19 10.34
CA THR A 130 -14.01 -12.06 10.58
C THR A 130 -13.45 -11.23 11.73
N VAL A 131 -13.18 -9.96 11.48
CA VAL A 131 -12.61 -9.02 12.43
C VAL A 131 -13.71 -8.09 12.93
N THR A 132 -13.98 -8.12 14.23
CA THR A 132 -14.92 -7.19 14.85
C THR A 132 -14.24 -5.86 15.20
N PRO A 133 -14.98 -4.74 15.29
CA PRO A 133 -14.40 -3.46 15.71
C PRO A 133 -13.75 -3.52 17.09
N LYS A 134 -14.32 -4.28 18.03
CA LYS A 134 -13.76 -4.46 19.38
C LYS A 134 -12.40 -5.16 19.31
N LEU A 135 -12.31 -6.28 18.59
CA LEU A 135 -11.05 -6.99 18.39
C LEU A 135 -10.03 -6.07 17.71
N TYR A 136 -10.44 -5.39 16.65
CA TYR A 136 -9.53 -4.54 15.87
C TYR A 136 -8.96 -3.39 16.70
N ARG A 137 -9.79 -2.72 17.50
CA ARG A 137 -9.34 -1.67 18.45
C ARG A 137 -8.32 -2.21 19.46
N SER A 138 -8.53 -3.41 20.00
CA SER A 138 -7.58 -4.00 20.96
C SER A 138 -6.18 -4.24 20.38
N LEU A 139 -6.05 -4.32 19.05
CA LEU A 139 -4.75 -4.45 18.39
C LEU A 139 -3.96 -3.13 18.38
N TRP A 140 -4.66 -2.01 18.48
CA TRP A 140 -4.06 -0.68 18.52
C TRP A 140 -3.70 -0.24 19.94
N GLU A 141 -4.40 -0.73 20.96
CA GLU A 141 -4.15 -0.34 22.35
C GLU A 141 -2.68 -0.54 22.77
N PRO A 142 -2.04 0.44 23.46
CA PRO A 142 -2.61 1.68 24.01
C PRO A 142 -2.47 2.91 23.10
N VAL A 143 -2.23 2.75 21.79
CA VAL A 143 -2.05 3.87 20.85
C VAL A 143 -3.36 4.64 20.67
N THR A 144 -3.30 5.97 20.78
CA THR A 144 -4.44 6.87 20.53
C THR A 144 -4.40 7.47 19.12
N LEU A 145 -5.52 8.09 18.70
CA LEU A 145 -5.54 8.87 17.46
C LEU A 145 -4.55 10.05 17.50
N GLU A 146 -4.35 10.68 18.65
CA GLU A 146 -3.42 11.79 18.82
C GLU A 146 -1.97 11.33 18.63
N ASP A 147 -1.61 10.16 19.18
CA ASP A 147 -0.31 9.55 18.96
C ASP A 147 -0.02 9.34 17.47
N LEU A 148 -0.99 8.78 16.74
CA LEU A 148 -0.86 8.56 15.30
C LEU A 148 -0.75 9.87 14.52
N LYS A 149 -1.57 10.88 14.86
CA LYS A 149 -1.50 12.21 14.21
C LYS A 149 -0.14 12.87 14.45
N ARG A 150 0.40 12.78 15.66
CA ARG A 150 1.73 13.32 16.01
C ARG A 150 2.83 12.65 15.19
N LEU A 151 2.81 11.32 15.08
CA LEU A 151 3.78 10.60 14.26
C LEU A 151 3.60 10.92 12.77
N ASP A 152 2.37 10.94 12.26
CA ASP A 152 2.07 11.23 10.87
C ASP A 152 2.49 12.65 10.46
N ALA A 153 2.31 13.64 11.34
CA ALA A 153 2.80 15.00 11.13
C ALA A 153 4.32 15.03 10.91
N VAL A 154 5.09 14.34 11.75
CA VAL A 154 6.55 14.21 11.58
C VAL A 154 6.90 13.47 10.29
N VAL A 155 6.16 12.40 9.97
CA VAL A 155 6.36 11.64 8.74
C VAL A 155 6.04 12.46 7.50
N LYS A 156 5.13 13.43 7.57
CA LYS A 156 4.71 14.27 6.44
C LYS A 156 5.39 15.64 6.39
N ASP A 157 6.18 15.99 7.39
CA ASP A 157 6.90 17.26 7.41
C ASP A 157 7.92 17.33 6.26
N ARG A 158 7.70 18.28 5.37
CA ARG A 158 8.55 18.55 4.21
C ARG A 158 9.63 19.58 4.48
N LYS A 159 9.58 20.25 5.64
CA LYS A 159 10.64 21.16 6.09
C LYS A 159 11.87 20.38 6.54
N LEU A 160 11.69 19.14 7.00
CA LEU A 160 12.77 18.24 7.38
C LEU A 160 13.35 17.48 6.17
N GLY A 161 14.67 17.32 6.16
CA GLY A 161 15.33 16.39 5.25
C GLY A 161 14.88 14.95 5.53
N TYR A 162 14.89 14.06 4.51
CA TYR A 162 14.35 12.69 4.68
C TYR A 162 15.05 11.88 5.78
N ARG A 163 16.36 12.10 6.00
CA ARG A 163 17.13 11.43 7.05
C ARG A 163 16.71 11.89 8.44
N GLU A 164 16.52 13.19 8.60
CA GLU A 164 16.05 13.81 9.83
C GLU A 164 14.63 13.38 10.16
N ALA A 165 13.71 13.44 9.18
CA ALA A 165 12.35 12.94 9.34
C ALA A 165 12.32 11.45 9.73
N ARG A 166 13.19 10.63 9.12
CA ARG A 166 13.31 9.20 9.48
C ARG A 166 13.82 9.01 10.90
N ALA A 167 14.83 9.75 11.33
CA ALA A 167 15.35 9.68 12.70
C ALA A 167 14.31 10.13 13.73
N ALA A 168 13.60 11.24 13.47
CA ALA A 168 12.53 11.73 14.32
C ALA A 168 11.36 10.74 14.42
N ALA A 169 10.89 10.20 13.29
CA ALA A 169 9.85 9.19 13.26
C ALA A 169 10.28 7.90 13.97
N GLN A 170 11.54 7.47 13.80
CA GLN A 170 12.10 6.31 14.49
C GLN A 170 12.10 6.52 16.01
N LYS A 171 12.52 7.71 16.49
CA LYS A 171 12.51 8.05 17.92
C LYS A 171 11.10 7.95 18.50
N ILE A 172 10.11 8.48 17.80
CA ILE A 172 8.70 8.42 18.25
C ILE A 172 8.19 6.98 18.29
N LYS A 173 8.34 6.20 17.21
CA LYS A 173 7.77 4.84 17.16
C LYS A 173 8.49 3.83 18.06
N SER A 174 9.70 4.14 18.52
CA SER A 174 10.49 3.28 19.42
C SER A 174 10.18 3.52 20.90
N ALA A 175 9.19 4.35 21.21
CA ALA A 175 8.72 4.63 22.56
C ALA A 175 7.25 4.22 22.75
N PRO A 176 6.78 4.03 24.00
CA PRO A 176 5.35 3.92 24.28
C PRO A 176 4.57 5.12 23.74
N PRO A 177 3.31 4.93 23.28
CA PRO A 177 2.56 3.67 23.33
C PRO A 177 2.90 2.67 22.21
N PHE A 178 3.64 3.08 21.16
CA PHE A 178 3.87 2.27 19.96
C PHE A 178 4.60 0.95 20.21
N THR A 179 5.51 0.90 21.19
CA THR A 179 6.22 -0.35 21.55
C THR A 179 5.36 -1.34 22.34
N ARG A 180 4.16 -0.94 22.78
CA ARG A 180 3.23 -1.78 23.54
C ARG A 180 2.05 -2.28 22.70
N ALA A 181 1.79 -1.65 21.55
CA ALA A 181 0.71 -2.07 20.65
C ALA A 181 1.04 -3.36 19.91
N ILE A 182 0.00 -4.10 19.53
CA ILE A 182 0.11 -5.32 18.72
C ILE A 182 0.35 -4.96 17.25
N ILE A 183 -0.33 -3.91 16.77
CA ILE A 183 -0.08 -3.31 15.45
C ILE A 183 1.21 -2.50 15.49
N THR A 184 2.03 -2.71 14.47
CA THR A 184 3.27 -1.95 14.27
C THR A 184 3.05 -0.83 13.27
N VAL A 185 3.52 0.38 13.59
CA VAL A 185 3.55 1.51 12.65
C VAL A 185 4.87 1.54 11.85
N ASN A 186 4.76 1.75 10.54
CA ASN A 186 5.82 1.66 9.55
C ASN A 186 5.90 2.97 8.75
N PRO A 187 6.62 3.99 9.26
CA PRO A 187 6.95 5.19 8.48
C PRO A 187 7.68 4.83 7.19
N LYS A 188 7.08 5.14 6.04
CA LYS A 188 7.72 5.06 4.71
C LYS A 188 8.15 6.46 4.29
N ILE A 189 9.44 6.72 4.48
CA ILE A 189 10.12 7.98 4.18
C ILE A 189 11.26 7.65 3.24
N ASP A 190 11.28 8.20 2.02
CA ASP A 190 12.40 8.04 1.08
C ASP A 190 13.01 9.40 0.68
N GLU A 191 14.11 9.35 -0.07
CA GLU A 191 14.81 10.55 -0.55
C GLU A 191 14.03 11.31 -1.62
N LYS A 192 13.22 10.61 -2.42
CA LYS A 192 12.53 11.18 -3.58
C LYS A 192 11.30 11.98 -3.18
N SER A 193 10.30 11.32 -2.58
CA SER A 193 9.01 11.94 -2.30
C SER A 193 8.12 11.19 -1.32
N GLN A 194 8.37 9.92 -1.02
CA GLN A 194 7.50 9.12 -0.17
C GLN A 194 7.52 9.64 1.26
N ARG A 195 6.33 9.94 1.78
CA ARG A 195 6.04 10.38 3.16
C ARG A 195 4.68 9.80 3.55
N ARG A 196 4.65 8.57 4.05
CA ARG A 196 3.40 7.86 4.42
C ARG A 196 3.59 7.10 5.72
N LEU A 197 2.62 7.20 6.62
CA LEU A 197 2.58 6.37 7.82
C LEU A 197 1.76 5.11 7.52
N GLN A 198 2.43 3.97 7.37
CA GLN A 198 1.75 2.68 7.18
C GLN A 198 1.69 1.88 8.48
N CYS A 199 0.96 0.77 8.48
CA CYS A 199 0.93 -0.18 9.59
C CYS A 199 0.96 -1.63 9.10
N SER A 200 1.33 -2.53 10.00
CA SER A 200 1.33 -3.98 9.75
C SER A 200 0.99 -4.78 11.01
N LEU A 201 0.61 -6.03 10.79
CA LEU A 201 0.43 -7.03 11.83
C LEU A 201 1.43 -8.17 11.60
N SER A 202 2.16 -8.57 12.64
CA SER A 202 3.13 -9.67 12.50
C SER A 202 2.44 -10.98 12.14
N PHE A 203 3.13 -11.87 11.40
CA PHE A 203 2.63 -13.21 11.08
C PHE A 203 2.13 -13.94 12.33
N ARG A 204 2.91 -13.93 13.41
CA ARG A 204 2.52 -14.52 14.70
C ARG A 204 1.24 -13.91 15.26
N ASN A 205 1.09 -12.59 15.18
CA ASN A 205 -0.08 -11.91 15.74
C ASN A 205 -1.35 -12.14 14.92
N VAL A 206 -1.24 -12.42 13.61
CA VAL A 206 -2.38 -12.87 12.79
C VAL A 206 -3.00 -14.13 13.40
N PHE A 207 -2.18 -15.18 13.58
CA PHE A 207 -2.69 -16.44 14.13
C PHE A 207 -3.00 -16.35 15.62
N LYS A 208 -2.29 -15.52 16.38
CA LYS A 208 -2.60 -15.35 17.81
C LYS A 208 -3.93 -14.62 18.08
N HIS A 209 -4.23 -13.56 17.31
CA HIS A 209 -5.33 -12.64 17.64
C HIS A 209 -6.48 -12.68 16.65
N LEU A 210 -6.21 -12.90 15.35
CA LEU A 210 -7.26 -12.88 14.33
C LEU A 210 -7.75 -14.29 13.99
N ALA A 211 -6.86 -15.27 13.91
CA ALA A 211 -7.18 -16.64 13.52
C ALA A 211 -6.62 -17.69 14.50
N PRO A 212 -6.98 -17.67 15.80
CA PRO A 212 -6.44 -18.57 16.82
C PRO A 212 -6.75 -20.05 16.60
N GLN A 213 -7.76 -20.36 15.81
CA GLN A 213 -8.14 -21.74 15.48
C GLN A 213 -7.52 -22.25 14.16
N ALA A 214 -6.80 -21.39 13.43
CA ALA A 214 -6.15 -21.78 12.18
C ALA A 214 -4.74 -22.32 12.44
N ASP A 215 -4.33 -23.33 11.65
CA ASP A 215 -2.95 -23.80 11.65
C ASP A 215 -2.06 -22.81 10.88
N PRO A 216 -1.01 -22.23 11.51
CA PRO A 216 -0.09 -21.34 10.81
C PRO A 216 0.82 -22.04 9.81
N LYS A 217 0.95 -23.37 9.82
CA LYS A 217 1.88 -24.11 8.97
C LYS A 217 1.50 -24.04 7.49
N PRO A 218 2.46 -24.26 6.58
CA PRO A 218 2.16 -24.50 5.17
C PRO A 218 1.20 -25.68 5.02
N GLN A 219 0.21 -25.51 4.16
CA GLN A 219 -0.80 -26.48 3.76
C GLN A 219 -0.52 -26.92 2.32
N GLU A 220 -0.72 -28.20 2.01
CA GLU A 220 -0.55 -28.71 0.65
C GLU A 220 -1.62 -28.16 -0.30
N MET A 221 -2.86 -28.08 0.18
CA MET A 221 -4.01 -27.55 -0.54
C MET A 221 -4.68 -26.46 0.29
N PRO A 222 -4.12 -25.24 0.36
CA PRO A 222 -4.76 -24.15 1.08
C PRO A 222 -6.09 -23.77 0.41
N GLN A 223 -7.11 -23.51 1.22
CA GLN A 223 -8.46 -23.24 0.73
C GLN A 223 -8.98 -21.89 1.23
N LEU A 224 -9.81 -21.24 0.41
CA LEU A 224 -10.67 -20.13 0.82
C LEU A 224 -12.12 -20.57 0.62
N PHE A 225 -12.94 -20.49 1.67
CA PHE A 225 -14.37 -20.85 1.61
C PHE A 225 -14.64 -22.22 0.95
N GLY A 226 -13.79 -23.21 1.21
CA GLY A 226 -13.91 -24.57 0.68
C GLY A 226 -13.35 -24.79 -0.74
N VAL A 227 -12.84 -23.75 -1.41
CA VAL A 227 -12.22 -23.86 -2.74
C VAL A 227 -10.71 -23.74 -2.63
N SER A 228 -9.99 -24.70 -3.21
CA SER A 228 -8.53 -24.72 -3.24
C SER A 228 -7.96 -23.50 -3.98
N ALA A 229 -6.89 -22.94 -3.43
CA ALA A 229 -6.11 -21.89 -4.04
C ALA A 229 -5.61 -22.32 -5.44
N PRO A 230 -5.41 -21.37 -6.37
CA PRO A 230 -4.81 -21.68 -7.65
C PRO A 230 -3.39 -22.24 -7.45
N GLY A 231 -2.96 -23.09 -8.38
CA GLY A 231 -1.61 -23.64 -8.40
C GLY A 231 -0.53 -22.56 -8.46
N PRO A 232 0.76 -22.95 -8.36
CA PRO A 232 1.86 -21.99 -8.41
C PRO A 232 1.78 -21.12 -9.66
N PHE A 233 1.97 -19.82 -9.49
CA PHE A 233 1.93 -18.86 -10.60
C PHE A 233 3.32 -18.25 -10.82
N LEU A 234 3.63 -17.98 -12.09
CA LEU A 234 4.91 -17.40 -12.50
C LEU A 234 5.08 -16.00 -11.90
N SER A 235 6.12 -15.82 -11.08
CA SER A 235 6.50 -14.57 -10.44
C SER A 235 7.96 -14.69 -9.97
N PRO A 236 8.94 -14.34 -10.82
CA PRO A 236 10.35 -14.48 -10.47
C PRO A 236 10.76 -13.62 -9.25
N PRO A 237 11.85 -13.98 -8.55
CA PRO A 237 12.39 -13.18 -7.46
C PRO A 237 12.78 -11.77 -7.90
N ARG A 238 12.75 -10.80 -6.97
CA ARG A 238 13.18 -9.42 -7.25
C ARG A 238 14.70 -9.33 -7.30
N ASN A 239 15.24 -8.68 -8.33
CA ASN A 239 16.61 -8.17 -8.33
C ASN A 239 16.64 -6.85 -7.53
N LEU A 240 17.12 -6.92 -6.29
CA LEU A 240 17.40 -5.73 -5.49
C LEU A 240 18.89 -5.40 -5.69
N GLU A 241 19.20 -4.56 -6.68
CA GLU A 241 20.54 -3.95 -6.74
C GLU A 241 20.80 -3.24 -5.41
N ARG A 242 21.83 -3.67 -4.69
CA ARG A 242 22.29 -2.96 -3.49
C ARG A 242 22.87 -1.62 -3.94
N PRO A 243 22.62 -0.50 -3.24
CA PRO A 243 23.40 0.71 -3.45
C PRO A 243 24.86 0.34 -3.21
N THR A 244 25.72 0.60 -4.20
CA THR A 244 27.16 0.43 -4.09
C THR A 244 27.64 1.28 -2.90
N ALA A 245 28.19 0.60 -1.90
CA ALA A 245 28.94 1.25 -0.83
C ALA A 245 30.23 1.79 -1.45
N GLY A 246 30.23 3.05 -1.90
CA GLY A 246 31.34 3.61 -2.66
C GLY A 246 31.31 5.13 -2.72
N GLY A 247 31.20 5.77 -1.56
CA GLY A 247 31.45 7.20 -1.40
C GLY A 247 32.04 7.44 -0.01
N LYS A 248 33.36 7.58 0.05
CA LYS A 248 34.16 8.02 1.20
C LYS A 248 35.30 8.89 0.65
N PRO A 249 35.86 9.82 1.44
CA PRO A 249 35.25 10.74 2.40
C PRO A 249 34.87 12.08 1.76
#